data_AF-A0A1S9AMM1-F1
#
_entry.id   AF-A0A1S9AMM1-F1
#
_cell.length_a   1.000
_cell.length_b   1.000
_cell.length_c   1.000
_cell.angle_alpha   90.00
_cell.angle_beta   90.00
_cell.angle_gamma   90.00
#
_symmetry.space_group_name_H-M   'P 1'
#
loop_
_entity.id
_entity.type
_entity.pdbx_description
1 polymer ?
#
loop_
_entity_poly.entity_id
_entity_poly.type
_entity_poly.pdbx_seq_one_letter_code
_entity_poly.pdbx_strand_id
1 'polypeptide(L)'
;MIGWERDAGDPEFNFRKDLGKYYDFGSKDLNLFDDFDPELKVRHTADDYSKVWYGLVPKFESVHHKITEQPGVVAAGPGYSHSVMEFVFEVKPKQGDAMYLVSRTSILWRCTAEGWKIFKEHNSARPTTAEAYRNAR
;
A
#
# COMPACT_ATOMS: atom_id res chain seq x y z
N MET A 1 6.71 -6.86 11.27
CA MET A 1 5.86 -6.17 10.28
C MET A 1 6.77 -5.52 9.25
N ILE A 2 6.86 -6.11 8.06
CA ILE A 2 7.46 -5.49 6.87
C ILE A 2 6.26 -5.17 5.96
N GLY A 3 5.67 -3.98 6.09
CA GLY A 3 4.48 -3.58 5.30
C GLY A 3 3.12 -3.82 5.98
N TRP A 4 2.06 -3.87 5.17
CA TRP A 4 0.66 -4.09 5.58
C TRP A 4 0.28 -5.56 5.36
N GLU A 5 0.59 -6.40 6.34
CA GLU A 5 0.20 -7.82 6.35
C GLU A 5 -1.16 -7.98 7.04
N ARG A 6 -1.94 -8.97 6.59
CA ARG A 6 -3.17 -9.40 7.27
C ARG A 6 -3.18 -10.91 7.39
N ASP A 7 -3.33 -11.41 8.61
CA ASP A 7 -3.51 -12.82 8.91
C ASP A 7 -4.99 -13.17 9.09
N ALA A 8 -5.32 -14.46 8.87
CA ALA A 8 -6.66 -14.97 9.15
C ALA A 8 -6.97 -14.81 10.65
N GLY A 9 -8.10 -14.17 10.95
CA GLY A 9 -8.52 -13.86 12.33
C GLY A 9 -8.07 -12.49 12.85
N ASP A 10 -7.33 -11.71 12.06
CA ASP A 10 -6.99 -10.34 12.44
C ASP A 10 -8.23 -9.47 12.70
N PRO A 11 -8.12 -8.48 13.62
CA PRO A 11 -9.19 -7.52 13.88
C PRO A 11 -9.71 -6.83 12.61
N GLU A 12 -10.88 -6.19 12.74
CA GLU A 12 -11.41 -5.36 11.66
C GLU A 12 -10.42 -4.26 11.27
N PHE A 13 -10.26 -4.10 9.96
CA PHE A 13 -9.35 -3.12 9.39
C PHE A 13 -9.78 -1.70 9.72
N ASN A 14 -8.84 -0.89 10.18
CA ASN A 14 -9.03 0.53 10.43
C ASN A 14 -7.84 1.31 9.86
N PHE A 15 -8.03 1.92 8.70
CA PHE A 15 -6.97 2.65 7.99
C PHE A 15 -6.26 3.70 8.87
N ARG A 16 -7.03 4.44 9.69
CA ARG A 16 -6.48 5.46 10.59
C ARG A 16 -5.61 4.86 11.69
N LYS A 17 -6.01 3.73 12.26
CA LYS A 17 -5.26 3.04 13.32
C LYS A 17 -4.07 2.28 12.77
N ASP A 18 -4.26 1.53 11.69
CA ASP A 18 -3.31 0.53 11.21
C ASP A 18 -2.21 1.18 10.34
N LEU A 19 -2.58 2.18 9.53
CA LEU A 19 -1.68 2.84 8.59
C LEU A 19 -1.44 4.32 8.91
N GLY A 20 -2.16 4.89 9.89
CA GLY A 20 -2.12 6.33 10.12
C GLY A 20 -0.79 6.89 10.58
N LYS A 21 0.14 6.06 11.06
CA LYS A 21 1.52 6.50 11.29
C LYS A 21 2.20 7.02 10.02
N TYR A 22 1.83 6.52 8.84
CA TYR A 22 2.44 6.90 7.56
C TYR A 22 1.74 8.06 6.86
N TYR A 23 0.50 8.39 7.21
CA TYR A 23 -0.26 9.44 6.56
C TYR A 23 -0.49 10.64 7.48
N ASP A 24 -0.56 11.82 6.88
CA ASP A 24 -0.98 13.05 7.55
C ASP A 24 -2.45 13.31 7.24
N PHE A 25 -3.34 13.09 8.21
CA PHE A 25 -4.79 13.29 8.02
C PHE A 25 -5.22 14.76 8.05
N GLY A 26 -4.35 15.68 8.48
CA GLY A 26 -4.61 17.11 8.42
C GLY A 26 -4.32 17.71 7.03
N SER A 27 -3.55 16.99 6.22
CA SER A 27 -3.12 17.41 4.89
C SER A 27 -4.23 17.31 3.84
N LYS A 28 -4.24 18.29 2.94
CA LYS A 28 -5.14 18.37 1.78
C LYS A 28 -4.39 18.43 0.44
N ASP A 29 -3.08 18.22 0.50
CA ASP A 29 -2.15 18.33 -0.63
C ASP A 29 -1.49 16.98 -0.98
N LEU A 30 -2.02 15.87 -0.46
CA LEU A 30 -1.52 14.54 -0.79
C LEU A 30 -1.76 14.24 -2.29
N ASN A 31 -1.00 13.32 -2.85
CA ASN A 31 -1.27 12.78 -4.19
C ASN A 31 -1.15 11.26 -4.13
N LEU A 32 -2.27 10.60 -3.83
CA LEU A 32 -2.32 9.17 -3.60
C LEU A 32 -3.11 8.51 -4.72
N PHE A 33 -2.46 7.62 -5.46
CA PHE A 33 -3.08 6.85 -6.53
C PHE A 33 -2.81 5.36 -6.30
N ASP A 34 -3.86 4.58 -6.50
CA ASP A 34 -3.80 3.13 -6.47
C ASP A 34 -4.76 2.58 -7.53
N ASP A 35 -4.33 1.62 -8.33
CA ASP A 35 -5.16 1.04 -9.39
C ASP A 35 -6.23 0.08 -8.86
N PHE A 36 -6.25 -0.18 -7.55
CA PHE A 36 -7.41 -0.74 -6.86
C PHE A 36 -8.52 0.27 -6.59
N ASP A 37 -8.29 1.58 -6.77
CA ASP A 37 -9.37 2.56 -6.75
C ASP A 37 -10.28 2.37 -7.99
N PRO A 38 -11.55 1.98 -7.82
CA PRO A 38 -12.46 1.81 -8.97
C PRO A 38 -12.71 3.11 -9.74
N GLU A 39 -12.44 4.27 -9.13
CA GLU A 39 -12.54 5.58 -9.79
C GLU A 39 -11.25 5.99 -10.51
N LEU A 40 -10.14 5.26 -10.33
CA LEU A 40 -8.83 5.52 -10.92
C LEU A 40 -8.40 7.00 -10.85
N LYS A 41 -8.64 7.63 -9.69
CA LYS A 41 -8.35 9.05 -9.47
C LYS A 41 -7.25 9.25 -8.44
N VAL A 42 -6.57 10.38 -8.55
CA VAL A 42 -5.65 10.84 -7.50
C VAL A 42 -6.47 11.38 -6.33
N ARG A 43 -6.22 10.86 -5.13
CA ARG A 43 -6.84 11.26 -3.86
C ARG A 43 -5.94 12.26 -3.14
N HIS A 44 -6.52 13.34 -2.64
CA HIS A 44 -5.77 14.46 -2.04
C HIS A 44 -5.79 14.52 -0.51
N THR A 45 -6.54 13.63 0.13
CA THR A 45 -6.56 13.47 1.59
C THR A 45 -6.47 12.00 1.95
N ALA A 46 -5.90 11.72 3.13
CA ALA A 46 -5.80 10.35 3.63
C ALA A 46 -7.19 9.75 3.93
N ASP A 47 -8.15 10.56 4.37
CA ASP A 47 -9.54 10.13 4.57
C ASP A 47 -10.20 9.69 3.26
N ASP A 48 -10.02 10.43 2.17
CA ASP A 48 -10.63 10.05 0.90
C ASP A 48 -9.95 8.81 0.31
N TYR A 49 -8.62 8.72 0.40
CA TYR A 49 -7.87 7.52 0.01
C TYR A 49 -8.28 6.29 0.82
N SER A 50 -8.55 6.44 2.12
CA SER A 50 -8.96 5.35 3.00
C SER A 50 -10.23 4.63 2.55
N LYS A 51 -11.13 5.31 1.83
CA LYS A 51 -12.39 4.74 1.33
C LYS A 51 -12.16 3.60 0.35
N VAL A 52 -11.09 3.66 -0.44
CA VAL A 52 -10.67 2.56 -1.34
C VAL A 52 -10.46 1.29 -0.52
N TRP A 53 -9.66 1.42 0.54
CA TRP A 53 -9.29 0.31 1.41
C TRP A 53 -10.47 -0.19 2.25
N TYR A 54 -11.31 0.68 2.79
CA TYR A 54 -12.53 0.27 3.49
C TYR A 54 -13.50 -0.50 2.59
N GLY A 55 -13.51 -0.24 1.28
CA GLY A 55 -14.30 -1.00 0.30
C GLY A 55 -13.72 -2.36 -0.09
N LEU A 56 -12.42 -2.60 0.16
CA LEU A 56 -11.69 -3.78 -0.30
C LEU A 56 -11.31 -4.71 0.85
N VAL A 57 -10.61 -4.20 1.87
CA VAL A 57 -9.99 -5.01 2.93
C VAL A 57 -10.97 -5.92 3.66
N PRO A 58 -12.21 -5.50 4.00
CA PRO A 58 -13.16 -6.38 4.67
C PRO A 58 -13.52 -7.66 3.90
N LYS A 59 -13.20 -7.73 2.60
CA LYS A 59 -13.43 -8.91 1.74
C LYS A 59 -12.29 -9.93 1.83
N PHE A 60 -11.16 -9.57 2.42
CA PHE A 60 -9.98 -10.42 2.52
C PHE A 60 -9.95 -11.19 3.84
N GLU A 61 -9.60 -12.46 3.74
CA GLU A 61 -9.25 -13.32 4.87
C GLU A 61 -7.80 -13.03 5.28
N SER A 62 -6.86 -13.09 4.33
CA SER A 62 -5.45 -12.74 4.53
C SER A 62 -4.86 -12.00 3.32
N VAL A 63 -3.80 -11.25 3.57
CA VAL A 63 -2.98 -10.57 2.56
C VAL A 63 -1.53 -10.67 2.99
N HIS A 64 -0.67 -11.24 2.14
CA HIS A 64 0.74 -11.44 2.44
C HIS A 64 1.65 -10.95 1.32
N HIS A 65 2.64 -10.11 1.66
CA HIS A 65 3.54 -9.48 0.69
C HIS A 65 4.96 -10.03 0.78
N LYS A 66 5.69 -9.97 -0.34
CA LYS A 66 7.13 -10.23 -0.43
C LYS A 66 7.79 -9.21 -1.36
N ILE A 67 8.86 -8.57 -0.90
CA ILE A 67 9.60 -7.57 -1.67
C ILE A 67 10.44 -8.27 -2.74
N THR A 68 10.14 -8.05 -4.02
CA THR A 68 10.90 -8.62 -5.15
C THR A 68 12.00 -7.70 -5.64
N GLU A 69 11.84 -6.39 -5.46
CA GLU A 69 12.83 -5.37 -5.74
C GLU A 69 12.94 -4.45 -4.53
N GLN A 70 14.12 -4.43 -3.88
CA GLN A 70 14.36 -3.61 -2.69
C GLN A 70 14.13 -2.11 -2.98
N PRO A 71 13.73 -1.30 -1.98
CA PRO A 71 13.55 0.14 -2.18
C PRO A 71 14.80 0.82 -2.75
N GLY A 72 14.69 1.29 -3.99
CA GLY A 72 15.69 2.12 -4.65
C GLY A 72 15.38 3.59 -4.44
N VAL A 73 16.37 4.36 -3.98
CA VAL A 73 16.24 5.82 -3.84
C VAL A 73 16.31 6.47 -5.22
N VAL A 74 15.26 7.18 -5.60
CA VAL A 74 15.20 7.98 -6.84
C VAL A 74 15.76 9.38 -6.60
N ALA A 75 15.35 10.00 -5.49
CA ALA A 75 15.81 11.33 -5.09
C ALA A 75 15.66 11.50 -3.57
N ALA A 76 16.60 12.20 -2.93
CA ALA A 76 16.52 12.53 -1.51
C ALA A 76 17.12 13.91 -1.26
N GLY A 77 16.60 14.60 -0.23
CA GLY A 77 17.10 15.91 0.19
C GLY A 77 16.56 16.30 1.56
N PRO A 78 16.82 17.52 2.03
CA PRO A 78 16.31 17.99 3.31
C PRO A 78 14.78 17.93 3.34
N GLY A 79 14.23 17.06 4.18
CA GLY A 79 12.79 16.94 4.40
C GLY A 79 12.01 16.18 3.32
N TYR A 80 12.64 15.55 2.34
CA TYR A 80 11.96 14.67 1.39
C TYR A 80 12.80 13.44 0.99
N SER A 81 12.12 12.35 0.63
CA SER A 81 12.75 11.15 0.07
C SER A 81 11.80 10.45 -0.88
N HIS A 82 12.26 10.11 -2.08
CA HIS A 82 11.52 9.38 -3.10
C HIS A 82 12.15 8.01 -3.31
N SER A 83 11.35 6.96 -3.17
CA SER A 83 11.78 5.59 -3.42
C SER A 83 10.80 4.86 -4.34
N VAL A 84 11.33 3.92 -5.10
CA VAL A 84 10.55 2.92 -5.84
C VAL A 84 10.87 1.52 -5.34
N MET A 85 9.90 0.62 -5.35
CA MET A 85 10.12 -0.80 -5.05
C MET A 85 9.09 -1.65 -5.80
N GLU A 86 9.34 -2.95 -5.85
CA GLU A 86 8.39 -3.94 -6.35
C GLU A 86 8.16 -5.02 -5.30
N PHE A 87 6.93 -5.47 -5.18
CA PHE A 87 6.55 -6.57 -4.33
C PHE A 87 5.50 -7.44 -5.00
N VAL A 88 5.50 -8.72 -4.65
CA VAL A 88 4.42 -9.65 -4.96
C VAL A 88 3.57 -9.87 -3.73
N PHE A 89 2.31 -10.23 -3.91
CA PHE A 89 1.42 -10.52 -2.80
C PHE A 89 0.37 -11.56 -3.15
N GLU A 90 0.07 -12.37 -2.13
CA GLU A 90 -1.06 -13.28 -2.12
C GLU A 90 -2.22 -12.59 -1.40
N VAL A 91 -3.41 -12.66 -2.01
CA VAL A 91 -4.67 -12.23 -1.40
C VAL A 91 -5.56 -13.45 -1.30
N LYS A 92 -5.87 -13.88 -0.07
CA LYS A 92 -6.91 -14.87 0.18
C LYS A 92 -8.22 -14.15 0.46
N PRO A 93 -9.22 -14.18 -0.43
CA PRO A 93 -10.54 -13.66 -0.11
C PRO A 93 -11.24 -14.56 0.91
N LYS A 94 -12.19 -14.01 1.66
CA LYS A 94 -13.08 -14.79 2.56
C LYS A 94 -13.89 -15.85 1.82
N GLN A 95 -14.09 -15.67 0.51
CA GLN A 95 -14.80 -16.59 -0.36
C GLN A 95 -14.06 -16.67 -1.70
N GLY A 96 -13.81 -17.89 -2.18
CA GLY A 96 -13.11 -18.16 -3.44
C GLY A 96 -11.63 -18.51 -3.28
N ASP A 97 -10.96 -18.60 -4.42
CA ASP A 97 -9.55 -19.00 -4.50
C ASP A 97 -8.60 -17.84 -4.21
N ALA A 98 -7.38 -18.17 -3.79
CA ALA A 98 -6.33 -17.19 -3.58
C ALA A 98 -5.93 -16.54 -4.93
N MET A 99 -5.64 -15.24 -4.88
CA MET A 99 -5.16 -14.46 -6.01
C MET A 99 -3.72 -14.03 -5.75
N TYR A 100 -2.95 -13.87 -6.83
CA TYR A 100 -1.56 -13.47 -6.76
C TYR A 100 -1.36 -12.26 -7.65
N LEU A 101 -0.71 -11.23 -7.11
CA LEU A 101 -0.43 -10.01 -7.82
C LEU A 101 1.04 -9.62 -7.67
N VAL A 102 1.53 -8.84 -8.62
CA VAL A 102 2.77 -8.08 -8.51
C VAL A 102 2.42 -6.61 -8.60
N SER A 103 2.97 -5.79 -7.70
CA SER A 103 2.79 -4.35 -7.67
C SER A 103 4.12 -3.63 -7.68
N ARG A 104 4.15 -2.52 -8.42
CA ARG A 104 5.23 -1.55 -8.36
C ARG A 104 4.71 -0.29 -7.70
N THR A 105 5.48 0.21 -6.74
CA THR A 105 5.14 1.42 -6.00
C THR A 105 6.22 2.49 -6.14
N SER A 106 5.78 3.74 -6.17
CA SER A 106 6.58 4.95 -6.15
C SER A 106 6.08 5.83 -5.01
N ILE A 107 6.90 6.03 -3.97
CA ILE A 107 6.51 6.71 -2.75
C ILE A 107 7.42 7.91 -2.52
N LEU A 108 6.83 9.10 -2.49
CA LEU A 108 7.46 10.33 -2.05
C LEU A 108 7.06 10.61 -0.60
N TRP A 109 8.06 10.60 0.28
CA TRP A 109 7.97 10.94 1.68
C TRP A 109 8.30 12.41 1.91
N ARG A 110 7.63 13.03 2.88
CA ARG A 110 7.97 14.34 3.45
C ARG A 110 8.24 14.20 4.94
N CYS A 111 9.24 14.90 5.45
CA CYS A 111 9.51 14.96 6.89
C CYS A 111 8.64 16.04 7.53
N THR A 112 7.85 15.69 8.54
CA THR A 112 7.03 16.60 9.32
C THR A 112 7.50 16.63 10.77
N ALA A 113 6.90 17.48 11.60
CA ALA A 113 7.15 17.48 13.05
C ALA A 113 6.79 16.14 13.72
N GLU A 114 5.92 15.34 13.11
CA GLU A 114 5.51 14.01 13.57
C GLU A 114 6.33 12.87 12.93
N GLY A 115 7.37 13.20 12.17
CA GLY A 115 8.22 12.26 11.45
C GLY A 115 7.90 12.16 9.96
N TRP A 116 8.39 11.09 9.32
CA TRP A 116 8.23 10.89 7.89
C TRP A 116 6.81 10.44 7.54
N LYS A 117 6.18 11.15 6.60
CA LYS A 117 4.83 10.88 6.10
C LYS A 117 4.83 10.72 4.59
N ILE A 118 3.98 9.83 4.08
CA ILE A 118 3.70 9.70 2.66
C ILE A 118 3.02 10.98 2.19
N PHE A 119 3.64 11.63 1.22
CA PHE A 119 3.13 12.83 0.55
C PHE A 119 2.55 12.47 -0.82
N LYS A 120 3.25 11.60 -1.56
CA LYS A 120 2.74 11.01 -2.79
C LYS A 120 2.97 9.51 -2.80
N GLU A 121 2.01 8.80 -3.36
CA GLU A 121 2.05 7.36 -3.55
C GLU A 121 1.42 7.07 -4.91
N HIS A 122 2.08 6.20 -5.68
CA HIS A 122 1.53 5.65 -6.89
C HIS A 122 1.78 4.15 -6.87
N ASN A 123 0.70 3.39 -6.77
CA ASN A 123 0.73 1.93 -6.85
C ASN A 123 0.08 1.49 -8.16
N SER A 124 0.66 0.47 -8.78
CA SER A 124 0.03 -0.24 -9.89
C SER A 124 0.33 -1.71 -9.80
N ALA A 125 -0.73 -2.52 -9.82
CA ALA A 125 -0.70 -3.96 -9.69
C ALA A 125 -1.16 -4.65 -10.97
N ARG A 126 -0.69 -5.88 -11.16
CA ARG A 126 -1.22 -6.79 -12.18
C ARG A 126 -1.24 -8.23 -11.67
N PRO A 127 -2.08 -9.10 -12.24
CA PRO A 127 -2.04 -10.52 -11.93
C PRO A 127 -0.65 -11.13 -12.16
N THR A 128 -0.29 -12.08 -11.30
CA THR A 128 0.88 -12.94 -11.43
C THR A 128 0.51 -14.38 -11.05
N THR A 129 1.48 -15.29 -10.97
CA THR A 129 1.25 -16.70 -10.65
C THR A 129 1.58 -17.03 -9.19
N ALA A 130 0.96 -18.10 -8.68
CA ALA A 130 1.29 -18.67 -7.38
C ALA A 130 2.77 -19.10 -7.29
N GLU A 131 3.33 -19.57 -8.41
CA GLU A 131 4.75 -19.92 -8.50
C GLU A 131 5.66 -18.70 -8.33
N ALA A 132 5.33 -17.58 -8.99
CA ALA A 132 6.09 -16.34 -8.84
C ALA A 132 6.09 -15.85 -7.38
N TYR A 133 4.94 -15.90 -6.71
CA TYR A 133 4.83 -15.56 -5.29
C TYR A 133 5.64 -16.49 -4.39
N ARG A 134 5.60 -17.81 -4.61
CA ARG A 134 6.38 -18.78 -3.81
C ARG A 134 7.89 -18.60 -3.98
N ASN A 135 8.34 -18.28 -5.19
CA ASN A 135 9.76 -18.13 -5.52
C ASN A 135 10.34 -16.76 -5.13
N ALA A 136 9.50 -15.75 -4.90
CA ALA A 136 9.93 -14.46 -4.35
C ALA A 136 10.49 -14.64 -2.92
N ARG A 137 11.57 -13.90 -2.64
CA ARG A 137 12.33 -13.95 -1.39
C ARG A 137 12.17 -12.67 -0.60
#